data_AF-A0A1Q9C9K8-F1
#
_entry.id   AF-A0A1Q9C9K8-F1
#
_cell.length_a   1.000
_cell.length_b   1.000
_cell.length_c   1.000
_cell.angle_alpha   90.00
_cell.angle_beta   90.00
_cell.angle_gamma   90.00
#
_symmetry.space_group_name_H-M   'P 1'
#
loop_
_entity.id
_entity.type
_entity.pdbx_description
1 polymer ?
#
loop_
_entity_poly.entity_id
_entity_poly.type
_entity_poly.pdbx_seq_one_letter_code
_entity_poly.pdbx_strand_id
1 'polypeptide(L)'
;MEYGEIIGAVQHVASCAGSLRLVNCVGADRAQSFERQVRETLDLLGGTDAVTVPQAIALVCQLALDCIGLTNAVDLELASHMTECFDQSLVVWGFSVELARAIAMSLAAVAGLLSLGSHDMSIPSHRYAKRAQIAPYLEPVAADFDMISMQVYGALCRFEAEASSEEERQLQSSFQLICVWILTILSRFEGGRLEPASLWEWANGDPQWALVLSKGVLSSSTESSGSEDLPQELPELKNAVLLALCGLPSPDIAFGGELEADVIADDLGVIGCFSMQERLVGLDLHRSRLALAACDASLLQPLLGHAEASSQKAECVKALVPFVAALAKPVQSQAGAWADVIEVNTDTGISNQADAAGVIDAFVAEAAGYDRSLWSLVFGLAPEDVELRWVSEVAQLAAYVPPPAKEASEALRSWLQATRQLPGPSPSPSWTAHFVVFAVGAGLEPESAEAQ
;
A
#
# COMPACT_ATOMS: atom_id res chain seq x y z
N MET A 1 9.00 -13.30 -16.94
CA MET A 1 7.75 -13.84 -17.48
C MET A 1 7.97 -14.17 -18.95
N GLU A 2 7.75 -15.42 -19.37
CA GLU A 2 7.84 -15.83 -20.78
C GLU A 2 6.57 -15.40 -21.53
N TYR A 3 6.63 -15.22 -22.86
CA TYR A 3 5.45 -14.86 -23.67
C TYR A 3 4.29 -15.88 -23.49
N GLY A 4 4.62 -17.14 -23.20
CA GLY A 4 3.64 -18.18 -22.88
C GLY A 4 2.82 -17.90 -21.62
N GLU A 5 3.40 -17.27 -20.59
CA GLU A 5 2.67 -16.92 -19.35
C GLU A 5 1.67 -15.79 -19.60
N ILE A 6 1.99 -14.86 -20.51
CA ILE A 6 1.06 -13.80 -20.96
C ILE A 6 -0.14 -14.43 -21.68
N ILE A 7 0.11 -15.36 -22.60
CA ILE A 7 -0.97 -16.10 -23.28
C ILE A 7 -1.78 -16.88 -22.26
N GLY A 8 -1.15 -17.55 -21.29
CA GLY A 8 -1.83 -18.27 -20.22
C GLY A 8 -2.76 -17.39 -19.40
N ALA A 9 -2.30 -16.19 -19.01
CA ALA A 9 -3.12 -15.22 -18.31
C ALA A 9 -4.35 -14.79 -19.14
N VAL A 10 -4.18 -14.49 -20.44
CA VAL A 10 -5.30 -14.13 -21.33
C VAL A 10 -6.25 -15.33 -21.55
N GLN A 11 -5.74 -16.57 -21.59
CA GLN A 11 -6.57 -17.77 -21.64
C GLN A 11 -7.42 -17.95 -20.37
N HIS A 12 -6.87 -17.61 -19.19
CA HIS A 12 -7.65 -17.55 -17.96
C HIS A 12 -8.76 -16.49 -18.03
N VAL A 13 -8.48 -15.31 -18.59
CA VAL A 13 -9.52 -14.29 -18.83
C VAL A 13 -10.63 -14.86 -19.73
N ALA A 14 -10.28 -15.58 -20.79
CA ALA A 14 -11.26 -16.21 -21.68
C ALA A 14 -12.11 -17.27 -20.97
N SER A 15 -11.51 -18.06 -20.09
CA SER A 15 -12.23 -19.03 -19.26
C SER A 15 -13.21 -18.35 -18.31
N CYS A 16 -12.84 -17.21 -17.73
CA CYS A 16 -13.73 -16.42 -16.87
C CYS A 16 -14.88 -15.81 -17.70
N ALA A 17 -14.57 -15.31 -18.90
CA ALA A 17 -15.52 -14.71 -19.83
C ALA A 17 -16.66 -15.66 -20.23
N GLY A 18 -16.34 -16.94 -20.44
CA GLY A 18 -17.32 -17.98 -20.77
C GLY A 18 -18.07 -18.57 -19.56
N SER A 19 -17.82 -18.09 -18.34
CA SER A 19 -18.43 -18.66 -17.13
C SER A 19 -19.88 -18.20 -16.95
N LEU A 20 -20.74 -19.11 -16.48
CA LEU A 20 -22.14 -18.77 -16.15
C LEU A 20 -22.23 -17.70 -15.03
N ARG A 21 -21.26 -17.70 -14.11
CA ARG A 21 -21.21 -16.74 -13.00
C ARG A 21 -20.93 -15.32 -13.49
N LEU A 22 -20.01 -15.14 -14.44
CA LEU A 22 -19.82 -13.83 -15.06
C LEU A 22 -21.07 -13.40 -15.83
N VAL A 23 -21.67 -14.29 -16.62
CA VAL A 23 -22.93 -14.02 -17.35
C VAL A 23 -24.04 -13.52 -16.42
N ASN A 24 -24.19 -14.14 -15.25
CA ASN A 24 -25.16 -13.73 -14.24
C ASN A 24 -24.80 -12.41 -13.54
N CYS A 25 -23.53 -12.01 -13.56
CA CYS A 25 -23.00 -10.84 -12.87
C CYS A 25 -23.05 -9.56 -13.74
N VAL A 26 -22.84 -9.68 -15.05
CA VAL A 26 -22.77 -8.52 -15.96
C VAL A 26 -23.86 -8.52 -17.05
N GLY A 27 -24.65 -9.59 -17.13
CA GLY A 27 -25.64 -9.83 -18.17
C GLY A 27 -25.09 -10.55 -19.41
N ALA A 28 -25.94 -11.37 -20.05
CA ALA A 28 -25.55 -12.24 -21.16
C ALA A 28 -24.97 -11.51 -22.37
N ASP A 29 -25.57 -10.37 -22.76
CA ASP A 29 -25.12 -9.61 -23.94
C ASP A 29 -23.69 -9.04 -23.74
N ARG A 30 -23.42 -8.49 -22.54
CA ARG A 30 -22.10 -7.94 -22.19
C ARG A 30 -21.07 -9.05 -22.06
N ALA A 31 -21.40 -10.14 -21.37
CA ALA A 31 -20.51 -11.29 -21.23
C ALA A 31 -20.16 -11.91 -22.59
N GLN A 32 -21.13 -12.06 -23.51
CA GLN A 32 -20.88 -12.57 -24.86
C GLN A 32 -20.03 -11.62 -25.71
N SER A 33 -20.25 -10.30 -25.59
CA SER A 33 -19.41 -9.29 -26.25
C SER A 33 -17.97 -9.36 -25.75
N PHE A 34 -17.79 -9.42 -24.43
CA PHE A 34 -16.49 -9.53 -23.80
C PHE A 34 -15.77 -10.83 -24.18
N GLU A 35 -16.46 -11.97 -24.14
CA GLU A 35 -15.91 -13.26 -24.57
C GLU A 35 -15.42 -13.24 -26.02
N ARG A 36 -16.12 -12.54 -26.92
CA ARG A 36 -15.67 -12.34 -28.31
C ARG A 36 -14.39 -11.51 -28.36
N GLN A 37 -14.33 -10.39 -27.65
CA GLN A 37 -13.14 -9.53 -27.60
C GLN A 37 -11.92 -10.27 -27.06
N VAL A 38 -12.08 -11.06 -25.98
CA VAL A 38 -10.97 -11.85 -25.41
C VAL A 38 -10.44 -12.88 -26.43
N ARG A 39 -11.32 -13.56 -27.16
CA ARG A 39 -10.92 -14.50 -28.22
C ARG A 39 -10.18 -13.79 -29.37
N GLU A 40 -10.68 -12.64 -29.80
CA GLU A 40 -10.00 -11.83 -30.83
C GLU A 40 -8.59 -11.42 -30.37
N THR A 41 -8.45 -10.99 -29.11
CA THR A 41 -7.14 -10.69 -28.51
C THR A 41 -6.22 -11.91 -28.47
N LEU A 42 -6.74 -13.09 -28.10
CA LEU A 42 -5.98 -14.35 -28.11
C LEU A 42 -5.53 -14.75 -29.51
N ASP A 43 -6.40 -14.64 -30.51
CA ASP A 43 -6.09 -14.98 -31.90
C ASP A 43 -5.00 -14.05 -32.45
N LEU A 44 -5.06 -12.77 -32.11
CA LEU A 44 -4.04 -11.79 -32.47
C LEU A 44 -2.70 -12.11 -31.78
N LEU A 45 -2.69 -12.37 -30.48
CA LEU A 45 -1.46 -12.70 -29.73
C LEU A 45 -0.87 -14.06 -30.12
N GLY A 46 -1.70 -15.03 -30.49
CA GLY A 46 -1.29 -16.38 -30.90
C GLY A 46 -0.94 -16.53 -32.37
N GLY A 47 -1.22 -15.52 -33.19
CA GLY A 47 -0.96 -15.52 -34.63
C GLY A 47 0.52 -15.66 -34.96
N THR A 48 0.84 -16.36 -36.06
CA THR A 48 2.22 -16.51 -36.55
C THR A 48 2.79 -15.24 -37.19
N ASP A 49 1.93 -14.26 -37.50
CA ASP A 49 2.35 -12.95 -37.97
C ASP A 49 2.83 -12.12 -36.78
N ALA A 50 4.05 -11.57 -36.86
CA ALA A 50 4.73 -10.97 -35.73
C ALA A 50 3.99 -9.72 -35.19
N VAL A 51 3.14 -9.90 -34.19
CA VAL A 51 2.61 -8.80 -33.36
C VAL A 51 3.79 -8.09 -32.72
N THR A 52 3.90 -6.79 -32.94
CA THR A 52 4.95 -6.00 -32.32
C THR A 52 4.67 -5.83 -30.83
N VAL A 53 5.70 -5.67 -30.00
CA VAL A 53 5.55 -5.46 -28.54
C VAL A 53 4.57 -4.31 -28.22
N PRO A 54 4.62 -3.13 -28.90
CA PRO A 54 3.65 -2.06 -28.65
C PRO A 54 2.21 -2.45 -28.98
N GLN A 55 1.98 -3.23 -30.05
CA GLN A 55 0.65 -3.74 -30.38
C GLN A 55 0.14 -4.74 -29.33
N ALA A 56 1.00 -5.63 -28.84
CA ALA A 56 0.64 -6.54 -27.76
C ALA A 56 0.29 -5.78 -26.47
N ILE A 57 1.06 -4.75 -26.11
CA ILE A 57 0.76 -3.85 -24.98
C ILE A 57 -0.60 -3.19 -25.17
N ALA A 58 -0.86 -2.59 -26.34
CA ALA A 58 -2.13 -1.95 -26.62
C ALA A 58 -3.32 -2.92 -26.48
N LEU A 59 -3.21 -4.13 -27.03
CA LEU A 59 -4.26 -5.15 -26.97
C LEU A 59 -4.54 -5.60 -25.53
N VAL A 60 -3.51 -5.86 -24.74
CA VAL A 60 -3.67 -6.36 -23.36
C VAL A 60 -4.09 -5.25 -22.39
N CYS A 61 -3.62 -4.01 -22.58
CA CYS A 61 -4.15 -2.86 -21.84
C CYS A 61 -5.63 -2.62 -22.16
N GLN A 62 -6.03 -2.70 -23.44
CA GLN A 62 -7.44 -2.60 -23.81
C GLN A 62 -8.27 -3.72 -23.17
N LEU A 63 -7.75 -4.94 -23.14
CA LEU A 63 -8.42 -6.04 -22.45
C LEU A 63 -8.59 -5.77 -20.95
N ALA A 64 -7.57 -5.20 -20.28
CA ALA A 64 -7.67 -4.82 -18.88
C ALA A 64 -8.73 -3.71 -18.65
N LEU A 65 -8.77 -2.70 -19.52
CA LEU A 65 -9.82 -1.67 -19.52
C LEU A 65 -11.21 -2.28 -19.70
N ASP A 66 -11.37 -3.21 -20.65
CA ASP A 66 -12.64 -3.89 -20.88
C ASP A 66 -13.06 -4.71 -19.62
N CYS A 67 -12.11 -5.39 -18.95
CA CYS A 67 -12.37 -6.11 -17.70
C CYS A 67 -12.81 -5.18 -16.57
N ILE A 68 -12.10 -4.06 -16.38
CA ILE A 68 -12.43 -3.07 -15.34
C ILE A 68 -13.75 -2.38 -15.69
N GLY A 69 -14.00 -2.06 -16.96
CA GLY A 69 -15.25 -1.46 -17.42
C GLY A 69 -16.49 -2.31 -17.18
N LEU A 70 -16.35 -3.64 -17.02
CA LEU A 70 -17.46 -4.51 -16.62
C LEU A 70 -17.96 -4.23 -15.19
N THR A 71 -17.20 -3.53 -14.35
CA THR A 71 -17.63 -3.22 -12.97
C THR A 71 -18.75 -2.19 -12.97
N ASN A 72 -18.75 -1.25 -13.92
CA ASN A 72 -19.88 -0.35 -14.17
C ASN A 72 -21.18 -1.10 -14.49
N ALA A 73 -21.08 -2.25 -15.17
CA ALA A 73 -22.24 -3.08 -15.47
C ALA A 73 -22.88 -3.63 -14.18
N VAL A 74 -22.04 -4.09 -13.27
CA VAL A 74 -22.43 -4.59 -11.94
C VAL A 74 -23.09 -3.48 -11.14
N ASP A 75 -22.49 -2.29 -11.08
CA ASP A 75 -23.01 -1.17 -10.30
C ASP A 75 -24.39 -0.69 -10.82
N LEU A 76 -24.59 -0.68 -12.15
CA LEU A 76 -25.88 -0.36 -12.75
C LEU A 76 -26.95 -1.41 -12.44
N GLU A 77 -26.59 -2.69 -12.46
CA GLU A 77 -27.52 -3.78 -12.15
C GLU A 77 -27.87 -3.78 -10.65
N LEU A 78 -26.88 -3.55 -9.78
CA LEU A 78 -27.09 -3.38 -8.34
C LEU A 78 -28.00 -2.18 -8.03
N ALA A 79 -27.76 -1.04 -8.67
CA ALA A 79 -28.61 0.15 -8.52
C ALA A 79 -30.06 -0.12 -8.95
N SER A 80 -30.27 -0.97 -9.97
CA SER A 80 -31.61 -1.36 -10.42
C SER A 80 -32.33 -2.29 -9.45
N HIS A 81 -31.60 -3.10 -8.68
CA HIS A 81 -32.16 -4.01 -7.68
C HIS A 81 -32.35 -3.35 -6.30
N MET A 82 -31.51 -2.39 -5.92
CA MET A 82 -31.63 -1.67 -4.64
C MET A 82 -32.92 -0.86 -4.53
N THR A 83 -33.57 -0.51 -5.64
CA THR A 83 -34.90 0.13 -5.61
C THR A 83 -36.03 -0.83 -5.19
N GLU A 84 -35.81 -2.15 -5.24
CA GLU A 84 -36.85 -3.16 -5.07
C GLU A 84 -36.77 -3.96 -3.75
N CYS A 85 -35.61 -4.03 -3.08
CA CYS A 85 -35.46 -4.74 -1.79
C CYS A 85 -34.40 -4.10 -0.88
N PHE A 86 -34.85 -3.25 0.05
CA PHE A 86 -34.03 -2.75 1.18
C PHE A 86 -34.02 -3.77 2.33
N ASP A 87 -33.36 -4.91 2.15
CA ASP A 87 -32.93 -5.73 3.29
C ASP A 87 -31.44 -5.50 3.51
N GLN A 88 -31.11 -4.69 4.52
CA GLN A 88 -29.74 -4.21 4.82
C GLN A 88 -28.78 -5.34 5.25
N SER A 89 -29.27 -6.58 5.40
CA SER A 89 -28.51 -7.70 5.96
C SER A 89 -27.70 -8.51 4.94
N LEU A 90 -27.93 -8.32 3.64
CA LEU A 90 -27.19 -8.99 2.56
C LEU A 90 -26.85 -7.94 1.51
N VAL A 91 -25.80 -7.14 1.76
CA VAL A 91 -25.14 -6.43 0.66
C VAL A 91 -24.47 -7.50 -0.20
N VAL A 92 -25.25 -8.09 -1.10
CA VAL A 92 -24.71 -8.85 -2.23
C VAL A 92 -23.95 -7.83 -3.03
N TRP A 93 -22.62 -7.84 -2.95
CA TRP A 93 -21.74 -6.84 -3.56
C TRP A 93 -21.86 -6.76 -5.09
N GLY A 94 -22.68 -7.62 -5.71
CA GLY A 94 -22.85 -7.76 -7.16
C GLY A 94 -21.61 -8.34 -7.85
N PHE A 95 -20.47 -8.33 -7.18
CA PHE A 95 -19.18 -8.73 -7.71
C PHE A 95 -18.97 -10.24 -7.61
N SER A 96 -18.70 -10.88 -8.75
CA SER A 96 -18.39 -12.31 -8.80
C SER A 96 -16.88 -12.57 -8.67
N VAL A 97 -16.53 -13.76 -8.18
CA VAL A 97 -15.14 -14.26 -8.14
C VAL A 97 -14.54 -14.26 -9.56
N GLU A 98 -15.32 -14.63 -10.57
CA GLU A 98 -14.87 -14.72 -11.96
C GLU A 98 -14.55 -13.35 -12.57
N LEU A 99 -15.32 -12.31 -12.24
CA LEU A 99 -15.00 -10.95 -12.66
C LEU A 99 -13.70 -10.47 -12.00
N ALA A 100 -13.58 -10.65 -10.68
CA ALA A 100 -12.36 -10.27 -9.95
C ALA A 100 -11.13 -10.99 -10.51
N ARG A 101 -11.25 -12.28 -10.82
CA ARG A 101 -10.16 -13.07 -11.40
C ARG A 101 -9.85 -12.66 -12.83
N ALA A 102 -10.86 -12.32 -13.65
CA ALA A 102 -10.64 -11.79 -15.00
C ALA A 102 -9.85 -10.49 -14.96
N ILE A 103 -10.22 -9.55 -14.06
CA ILE A 103 -9.47 -8.30 -13.85
C ILE A 103 -8.03 -8.63 -13.44
N ALA A 104 -7.84 -9.45 -12.41
CA ALA A 104 -6.51 -9.81 -11.93
C ALA A 104 -5.61 -10.43 -13.02
N MET A 105 -6.16 -11.34 -13.83
CA MET A 105 -5.42 -12.01 -14.92
C MET A 105 -5.14 -11.10 -16.11
N SER A 106 -6.04 -10.16 -16.42
CA SER A 106 -5.76 -9.13 -17.42
C SER A 106 -4.59 -8.24 -16.99
N LEU A 107 -4.52 -7.88 -15.70
CA LEU A 107 -3.40 -7.12 -15.12
C LEU A 107 -2.12 -7.95 -15.06
N ALA A 108 -2.21 -9.25 -14.78
CA ALA A 108 -1.07 -10.16 -14.87
C ALA A 108 -0.45 -10.17 -16.28
N ALA A 109 -1.30 -10.21 -17.31
CA ALA A 109 -0.87 -10.14 -18.70
C ALA A 109 -0.20 -8.78 -19.02
N VAL A 110 -0.77 -7.66 -18.56
CA VAL A 110 -0.15 -6.31 -18.68
C VAL A 110 1.24 -6.33 -18.03
N ALA A 111 1.32 -6.78 -16.78
CA ALA A 111 2.58 -6.86 -16.05
C ALA A 111 3.62 -7.69 -16.83
N GLY A 112 3.21 -8.83 -17.40
CA GLY A 112 4.07 -9.70 -18.19
C GLY A 112 4.70 -9.03 -19.39
N LEU A 113 3.92 -8.24 -20.13
CA LEU A 113 4.44 -7.48 -21.27
C LEU A 113 5.46 -6.41 -20.86
N LEU A 114 5.29 -5.80 -19.68
CA LEU A 114 6.27 -4.85 -19.15
C LEU A 114 7.64 -5.50 -18.89
N SER A 115 7.65 -6.78 -18.51
CA SER A 115 8.87 -7.58 -18.31
C SER A 115 9.56 -7.97 -19.62
N LEU A 116 8.83 -8.20 -20.70
CA LEU A 116 9.47 -8.56 -21.99
C LEU A 116 10.35 -7.42 -22.53
N GLY A 117 10.00 -6.17 -22.23
CA GLY A 117 10.81 -5.02 -22.60
C GLY A 117 11.92 -4.64 -21.60
N SER A 118 12.18 -5.42 -20.53
CA SER A 118 13.06 -4.97 -19.42
C SER A 118 14.48 -5.54 -19.43
N HIS A 119 14.84 -6.44 -20.37
CA HIS A 119 16.15 -7.09 -20.38
C HIS A 119 17.37 -6.17 -20.61
N ASP A 120 17.19 -4.88 -20.91
CA ASP A 120 18.29 -3.91 -21.16
C ASP A 120 18.17 -2.62 -20.32
N MET A 121 17.58 -2.70 -19.12
CA MET A 121 17.23 -1.54 -18.26
C MET A 121 18.35 -1.02 -17.34
N SER A 122 19.60 -1.44 -17.54
CA SER A 122 20.74 -0.94 -16.75
C SER A 122 21.13 0.50 -17.08
N ILE A 123 20.65 1.04 -18.21
CA ILE A 123 20.98 2.40 -18.66
C ILE A 123 19.81 3.36 -18.35
N PRO A 124 20.00 4.40 -17.51
CA PRO A 124 18.93 5.35 -17.13
C PRO A 124 18.22 6.02 -18.31
N SER A 125 18.94 6.33 -19.41
CA SER A 125 18.34 6.95 -20.61
C SER A 125 17.31 6.05 -21.31
N HIS A 126 17.45 4.73 -21.20
CA HIS A 126 16.47 3.78 -21.74
C HIS A 126 15.21 3.69 -20.89
N ARG A 127 15.28 3.99 -19.58
CA ARG A 127 14.11 3.99 -18.70
C ARG A 127 13.13 5.09 -19.09
N TYR A 128 13.60 6.32 -19.28
CA TYR A 128 12.74 7.44 -19.69
C TYR A 128 12.11 7.22 -21.06
N ALA A 129 12.88 6.72 -22.03
CA ALA A 129 12.37 6.42 -23.37
C ALA A 129 11.28 5.33 -23.34
N LYS A 130 11.47 4.28 -22.54
CA LYS A 130 10.47 3.21 -22.36
C LYS A 130 9.23 3.71 -21.62
N ARG A 131 9.40 4.51 -20.56
CA ARG A 131 8.29 5.13 -19.82
C ARG A 131 7.42 5.95 -20.78
N ALA A 132 8.02 6.81 -21.60
CA ALA A 132 7.30 7.62 -22.57
C ALA A 132 6.56 6.79 -23.65
N GLN A 133 7.05 5.59 -23.98
CA GLN A 133 6.38 4.71 -24.93
C GLN A 133 5.20 3.93 -24.31
N ILE A 134 5.30 3.57 -23.04
CA ILE A 134 4.33 2.70 -22.36
C ILE A 134 3.25 3.51 -21.62
N ALA A 135 3.61 4.69 -21.09
CA ALA A 135 2.72 5.54 -20.32
C ALA A 135 1.35 5.80 -21.00
N PRO A 136 1.28 6.09 -22.33
CA PRO A 136 0.00 6.32 -22.99
C PRO A 136 -0.98 5.14 -22.94
N TYR A 137 -0.48 3.92 -22.70
CA TYR A 137 -1.31 2.72 -22.55
C TYR A 137 -1.65 2.38 -21.10
N LEU A 138 -0.83 2.80 -20.14
CA LEU A 138 -1.05 2.55 -18.72
C LEU A 138 -1.86 3.66 -18.03
N GLU A 139 -1.73 4.91 -18.47
CA GLU A 139 -2.47 6.04 -17.92
C GLU A 139 -4.00 5.81 -17.92
N PRO A 140 -4.62 5.30 -19.00
CA PRO A 140 -6.05 4.99 -18.97
C PRO A 140 -6.39 3.87 -17.97
N VAL A 141 -5.53 2.85 -17.86
CA VAL A 141 -5.75 1.73 -16.94
C VAL A 141 -5.66 2.21 -15.50
N ALA A 142 -4.70 3.09 -15.20
CA ALA A 142 -4.53 3.72 -13.91
C ALA A 142 -5.76 4.57 -13.52
N ALA A 143 -6.28 5.37 -14.46
CA ALA A 143 -7.47 6.18 -14.24
C ALA A 143 -8.71 5.35 -13.90
N ASP A 144 -8.82 4.14 -14.48
CA ASP A 144 -9.95 3.24 -14.23
C ASP A 144 -9.79 2.43 -12.92
N PHE A 145 -8.64 2.43 -12.26
CA PHE A 145 -8.49 1.75 -10.95
C PHE A 145 -9.38 2.35 -9.86
N ASP A 146 -9.70 3.63 -9.96
CA ASP A 146 -10.65 4.29 -9.05
C ASP A 146 -12.03 3.62 -9.12
N MET A 147 -12.41 3.04 -10.27
CA MET A 147 -13.70 2.36 -10.45
C MET A 147 -13.82 1.04 -9.68
N ILE A 148 -12.70 0.45 -9.24
CA ILE A 148 -12.68 -0.78 -8.44
C ILE A 148 -12.27 -0.55 -6.98
N SER A 149 -11.90 0.68 -6.64
CA SER A 149 -11.38 1.04 -5.31
C SER A 149 -12.34 0.68 -4.19
N MET A 150 -13.63 1.00 -4.35
CA MET A 150 -14.68 0.73 -3.36
C MET A 150 -14.93 -0.78 -3.15
N GLN A 151 -14.89 -1.57 -4.22
CA GLN A 151 -15.08 -3.02 -4.16
C GLN A 151 -13.85 -3.69 -3.53
N VAL A 152 -12.64 -3.25 -3.88
CA VAL A 152 -11.39 -3.71 -3.26
C VAL A 152 -11.38 -3.34 -1.77
N TYR A 153 -11.72 -2.11 -1.40
CA TYR A 153 -11.83 -1.68 0.00
C TYR A 153 -12.85 -2.52 0.77
N GLY A 154 -14.06 -2.65 0.22
CA GLY A 154 -15.12 -3.45 0.80
C GLY A 154 -14.67 -4.88 1.06
N ALA A 155 -13.99 -5.49 0.08
CA ALA A 155 -13.55 -6.87 0.20
C ALA A 155 -12.37 -7.05 1.16
N LEU A 156 -11.37 -6.17 1.13
CA LEU A 156 -10.15 -6.35 1.94
C LEU A 156 -10.29 -5.85 3.37
N CYS A 157 -11.18 -4.89 3.63
CA CYS A 157 -11.33 -4.30 4.97
C CYS A 157 -12.52 -4.89 5.73
N ARG A 158 -13.60 -5.31 5.05
CA ARG A 158 -14.78 -5.86 5.74
C ARG A 158 -14.77 -7.39 5.84
N PHE A 159 -14.37 -8.11 4.80
CA PHE A 159 -14.41 -9.58 4.84
C PHE A 159 -13.39 -10.19 5.80
N GLU A 160 -12.29 -9.53 6.14
CA GLU A 160 -11.32 -10.12 7.09
C GLU A 160 -11.93 -10.41 8.47
N ALA A 161 -12.89 -9.60 8.92
CA ALA A 161 -13.56 -9.81 10.20
C ALA A 161 -14.66 -10.89 10.12
N GLU A 162 -15.22 -11.15 8.93
CA GLU A 162 -16.53 -11.80 8.79
C GLU A 162 -16.64 -12.86 7.68
N ALA A 163 -15.58 -13.16 6.91
CA ALA A 163 -15.62 -14.11 5.80
C ALA A 163 -16.10 -15.49 6.27
N SER A 164 -17.38 -15.75 6.05
CA SER A 164 -18.11 -16.88 6.59
C SER A 164 -18.23 -17.99 5.56
N SER A 165 -18.15 -17.63 4.28
CA SER A 165 -18.29 -18.53 3.14
C SER A 165 -16.97 -18.77 2.39
N GLU A 166 -16.92 -19.89 1.66
CA GLU A 166 -15.82 -20.17 0.73
C GLU A 166 -15.76 -19.15 -0.42
N GLU A 167 -16.92 -18.68 -0.88
CA GLU A 167 -17.02 -17.71 -1.97
C GLU A 167 -16.45 -16.34 -1.59
N GLU A 168 -16.73 -15.85 -0.38
CA GLU A 168 -16.12 -14.62 0.16
C GLU A 168 -14.60 -14.74 0.28
N ARG A 169 -14.09 -15.90 0.74
CA ARG A 169 -12.64 -16.15 0.81
C ARG A 169 -12.00 -16.17 -0.57
N GLN A 170 -12.66 -16.78 -1.56
CA GLN A 170 -12.19 -16.76 -2.95
C GLN A 170 -12.21 -15.36 -3.54
N LEU A 171 -13.28 -14.60 -3.30
CA LEU A 171 -13.42 -13.23 -3.76
C LEU A 171 -12.35 -12.32 -3.14
N GLN A 172 -12.13 -12.42 -1.83
CA GLN A 172 -11.06 -11.73 -1.12
C GLN A 172 -9.70 -12.07 -1.72
N SER A 173 -9.41 -13.35 -1.98
CA SER A 173 -8.17 -13.78 -2.63
C SER A 173 -8.02 -13.19 -4.04
N SER A 174 -9.10 -13.07 -4.81
CA SER A 174 -9.08 -12.43 -6.13
C SER A 174 -8.82 -10.93 -6.04
N PHE A 175 -9.36 -10.22 -5.04
CA PHE A 175 -9.04 -8.81 -4.81
C PHE A 175 -7.61 -8.59 -4.35
N GLN A 176 -7.06 -9.46 -3.48
CA GLN A 176 -5.63 -9.44 -3.16
C GLN A 176 -4.78 -9.59 -4.42
N LEU A 177 -5.20 -10.47 -5.34
CA LEU A 177 -4.51 -10.71 -6.60
C LEU A 177 -4.55 -9.47 -7.53
N ILE A 178 -5.67 -8.74 -7.55
CA ILE A 178 -5.75 -7.44 -8.23
C ILE A 178 -4.71 -6.48 -7.65
N CYS A 179 -4.65 -6.30 -6.32
CA CYS A 179 -3.66 -5.44 -5.68
C CYS A 179 -2.21 -5.85 -6.01
N VAL A 180 -1.92 -7.16 -5.98
CA VAL A 180 -0.62 -7.72 -6.34
C VAL A 180 -0.23 -7.34 -7.76
N TRP A 181 -1.13 -7.52 -8.73
CA TRP A 181 -0.79 -7.21 -10.12
C TRP A 181 -0.75 -5.72 -10.41
N ILE A 182 -1.57 -4.88 -9.75
CA ILE A 182 -1.46 -3.42 -9.80
C ILE A 182 -0.07 -2.97 -9.34
N LEU A 183 0.37 -3.37 -8.14
CA LEU A 183 1.66 -2.96 -7.62
C LEU A 183 2.84 -3.63 -8.34
N THR A 184 2.62 -4.79 -8.98
CA THR A 184 3.60 -5.39 -9.89
C THR A 184 3.77 -4.56 -11.17
N ILE A 185 2.67 -4.09 -11.77
CA ILE A 185 2.70 -3.18 -12.93
C ILE A 185 3.48 -1.92 -12.57
N LEU A 186 3.13 -1.29 -11.44
CA LEU A 186 3.78 -0.08 -10.97
C LEU A 186 5.28 -0.29 -10.70
N SER A 187 5.64 -1.34 -9.95
CA SER A 187 7.03 -1.67 -9.68
C SER A 187 7.81 -1.92 -10.97
N ARG A 188 7.26 -2.68 -11.93
CA ARG A 188 7.91 -2.95 -13.22
C ARG A 188 8.02 -1.70 -14.10
N PHE A 189 7.03 -0.81 -14.05
CA PHE A 189 7.02 0.48 -14.74
C PHE A 189 8.12 1.42 -14.24
N GLU A 190 8.34 1.47 -12.92
CA GLU A 190 9.40 2.25 -12.27
C GLU A 190 10.79 1.57 -12.28
N GLY A 191 10.90 0.42 -12.96
CA GLY A 191 12.18 -0.28 -13.12
C GLY A 191 12.57 -1.16 -11.93
N GLY A 192 11.59 -1.75 -11.27
CA GLY A 192 11.72 -2.74 -10.19
C GLY A 192 11.84 -2.14 -8.80
N ARG A 193 11.61 -0.83 -8.65
CA ARG A 193 11.60 -0.15 -7.36
C ARG A 193 10.26 0.52 -7.19
N LEU A 194 9.63 0.31 -6.03
CA LEU A 194 8.44 1.02 -5.64
C LEU A 194 8.85 2.08 -4.61
N GLU A 195 8.75 3.35 -4.98
CA GLU A 195 9.04 4.46 -4.08
C GLU A 195 7.75 4.98 -3.43
N PRO A 196 7.84 5.62 -2.24
CA PRO A 196 6.68 6.20 -1.57
C PRO A 196 5.93 7.20 -2.47
N ALA A 197 6.65 8.01 -3.24
CA ALA A 197 6.08 9.00 -4.15
C ALA A 197 5.28 8.35 -5.28
N SER A 198 5.80 7.28 -5.90
CA SER A 198 5.09 6.54 -6.93
C SER A 198 3.82 5.88 -6.41
N LEU A 199 3.87 5.30 -5.19
CA LEU A 199 2.68 4.72 -4.56
C LEU A 199 1.63 5.80 -4.26
N TRP A 200 2.05 6.97 -3.78
CA TRP A 200 1.16 8.09 -3.47
C TRP A 200 0.53 8.70 -4.73
N GLU A 201 1.32 8.92 -5.77
CA GLU A 201 0.87 9.45 -7.07
C GLU A 201 -0.15 8.52 -7.71
N TRP A 202 0.12 7.21 -7.74
CA TRP A 202 -0.81 6.22 -8.30
C TRP A 202 -2.06 6.03 -7.48
N ALA A 203 -2.01 6.33 -6.18
CA ALA A 203 -3.19 6.39 -5.34
C ALA A 203 -3.93 7.74 -5.47
N ASN A 204 -3.53 8.61 -6.41
CA ASN A 204 -4.08 9.96 -6.59
C ASN A 204 -4.09 10.78 -5.29
N GLY A 205 -3.09 10.57 -4.43
CA GLY A 205 -2.99 11.19 -3.11
C GLY A 205 -4.02 10.72 -2.08
N ASP A 206 -4.75 9.64 -2.36
CA ASP A 206 -5.69 9.02 -1.42
C ASP A 206 -4.95 8.04 -0.47
N PRO A 207 -4.85 8.35 0.83
CA PRO A 207 -4.22 7.47 1.79
C PRO A 207 -4.96 6.14 1.96
N GLN A 208 -6.29 6.15 1.90
CA GLN A 208 -7.09 4.92 2.04
C GLN A 208 -6.79 3.98 0.89
N TRP A 209 -6.76 4.49 -0.34
CA TRP A 209 -6.45 3.66 -1.49
C TRP A 209 -5.02 3.12 -1.48
N ALA A 210 -4.02 3.95 -1.16
CA ALA A 210 -2.62 3.53 -1.04
C ALA A 210 -2.44 2.40 0.00
N LEU A 211 -3.10 2.52 1.14
CA LEU A 211 -3.00 1.56 2.24
C LEU A 211 -3.74 0.25 1.94
N VAL A 212 -4.90 0.31 1.28
CA VAL A 212 -5.68 -0.86 0.86
C VAL A 212 -4.95 -1.67 -0.20
N LEU A 213 -4.36 -1.02 -1.21
CA LEU A 213 -3.51 -1.67 -2.20
C LEU A 213 -2.33 -2.39 -1.51
N SER A 214 -1.66 -1.68 -0.60
CA SER A 214 -0.53 -2.23 0.16
C SER A 214 -0.96 -3.43 1.01
N LYS A 215 -2.09 -3.33 1.71
CA LYS A 215 -2.70 -4.42 2.49
C LYS A 215 -2.95 -5.65 1.62
N GLY A 216 -3.59 -5.48 0.46
CA GLY A 216 -3.89 -6.58 -0.45
C GLY A 216 -2.66 -7.39 -0.84
N VAL A 217 -1.53 -6.70 -1.07
CA VAL A 217 -0.24 -7.35 -1.36
C VAL A 217 0.36 -8.00 -0.12
N LEU A 218 0.42 -7.31 1.01
CA LEU A 218 1.02 -7.82 2.24
C LEU A 218 0.28 -9.06 2.78
N SER A 219 -1.06 -9.06 2.72
CA SER A 219 -1.93 -10.15 3.16
C SER A 219 -1.97 -11.35 2.20
N SER A 220 -1.47 -11.23 0.97
CA SER A 220 -1.48 -12.34 0.00
C SER A 220 -0.63 -13.52 0.50
N SER A 221 -1.14 -14.75 0.47
CA SER A 221 -0.36 -15.93 0.89
C SER A 221 0.26 -16.65 -0.30
N THR A 222 1.53 -17.06 -0.17
CA THR A 222 2.20 -17.96 -1.13
C THR A 222 1.81 -19.42 -0.94
N GLU A 223 1.16 -19.77 0.17
CA GLU A 223 0.84 -21.15 0.56
C GLU A 223 -0.50 -21.64 0.01
N SER A 224 -1.32 -20.77 -0.58
CA SER A 224 -2.58 -21.17 -1.19
C SER A 224 -2.29 -22.03 -2.44
N SER A 225 -3.03 -23.14 -2.57
CA SER A 225 -2.77 -24.27 -3.46
C SER A 225 -3.01 -24.01 -4.97
N GLY A 226 -2.64 -22.84 -5.46
CA GLY A 226 -2.74 -22.41 -6.85
C GLY A 226 -1.67 -21.38 -7.21
N SER A 227 -0.40 -21.67 -6.87
CA SER A 227 0.76 -20.77 -7.01
C SER A 227 1.02 -20.22 -8.43
N GLU A 228 0.29 -20.68 -9.45
CA GLU A 228 0.48 -20.30 -10.85
C GLU A 228 0.04 -18.86 -11.14
N ASP A 229 -0.84 -18.28 -10.32
CA ASP A 229 -1.44 -16.96 -10.59
C ASP A 229 -0.67 -15.79 -9.94
N LEU A 230 0.30 -16.05 -9.07
CA LEU A 230 1.08 -15.03 -8.37
C LEU A 230 2.41 -14.73 -9.10
N PRO A 231 2.90 -13.49 -9.08
CA PRO A 231 4.23 -13.17 -9.61
C PRO A 231 5.31 -13.90 -8.82
N GLN A 232 6.34 -14.39 -9.52
CA GLN A 232 7.49 -15.07 -8.90
C GLN A 232 8.23 -14.15 -7.92
N GLU A 233 8.24 -12.85 -8.20
CA GLU A 233 8.86 -11.81 -7.37
C GLU A 233 7.96 -11.29 -6.23
N LEU A 234 6.90 -12.02 -5.85
CA LEU A 234 6.00 -11.58 -4.78
C LEU A 234 6.72 -11.26 -3.46
N PRO A 235 7.71 -12.06 -2.98
CA PRO A 235 8.44 -11.71 -1.75
C PRO A 235 9.17 -10.37 -1.84
N GLU A 236 9.84 -10.10 -2.96
CA GLU A 236 10.53 -8.83 -3.23
C GLU A 236 9.52 -7.67 -3.35
N LEU A 237 8.40 -7.91 -4.02
CA LEU A 237 7.32 -6.93 -4.12
C LEU A 237 6.77 -6.57 -2.75
N LYS A 238 6.48 -7.53 -1.88
CA LYS A 238 5.99 -7.26 -0.52
C LYS A 238 6.97 -6.42 0.30
N ASN A 239 8.27 -6.67 0.19
CA ASN A 239 9.30 -5.83 0.82
C ASN A 239 9.26 -4.41 0.25
N ALA A 240 9.24 -4.26 -1.08
CA ALA A 240 9.18 -2.95 -1.73
C ALA A 240 7.92 -2.17 -1.33
N VAL A 241 6.77 -2.85 -1.25
CA VAL A 241 5.49 -2.27 -0.80
C VAL A 241 5.57 -1.83 0.66
N LEU A 242 6.09 -2.66 1.56
CA LEU A 242 6.26 -2.28 2.96
C LEU A 242 7.15 -1.03 3.09
N LEU A 243 8.28 -0.99 2.39
CA LEU A 243 9.22 0.14 2.45
C LEU A 243 8.62 1.42 1.86
N ALA A 244 7.94 1.32 0.72
CA ALA A 244 7.23 2.45 0.10
C ALA A 244 6.14 3.00 1.03
N LEU A 245 5.33 2.10 1.61
CA LEU A 245 4.27 2.43 2.54
C LEU A 245 4.81 3.12 3.81
N CYS A 246 5.91 2.60 4.37
CA CYS A 246 6.55 3.18 5.55
C CYS A 246 7.13 4.59 5.30
N GLY A 247 7.36 4.96 4.04
CA GLY A 247 7.80 6.30 3.65
C GLY A 247 6.68 7.33 3.45
N LEU A 248 5.41 6.92 3.40
CA LEU A 248 4.28 7.84 3.19
C LEU A 248 4.14 8.95 4.26
N PRO A 249 4.43 8.74 5.56
CA PRO A 249 4.34 9.81 6.57
C PRO A 249 5.44 10.89 6.48
N SER A 250 6.32 10.80 5.50
CA SER A 250 7.43 11.74 5.32
C SER A 250 6.95 13.09 4.80
N PRO A 251 7.65 14.20 5.15
CA PRO A 251 7.34 15.52 4.63
C PRO A 251 7.40 15.61 3.10
N ASP A 252 8.32 14.87 2.47
CA ASP A 252 8.49 14.87 1.02
C ASP A 252 7.22 14.41 0.28
N ILE A 253 6.45 13.50 0.88
CA ILE A 253 5.16 13.05 0.35
C ILE A 253 4.05 14.05 0.67
N ALA A 254 4.01 14.54 1.91
CA ALA A 254 2.99 15.52 2.34
C ALA A 254 3.02 16.81 1.51
N PHE A 255 4.20 17.22 1.04
CA PHE A 255 4.41 18.48 0.31
C PHE A 255 4.90 18.28 -1.13
N GLY A 256 4.84 17.06 -1.67
CA GLY A 256 5.38 16.75 -3.00
C GLY A 256 4.78 17.61 -4.11
N GLY A 257 3.46 17.84 -4.07
CA GLY A 257 2.76 18.69 -5.06
C GLY A 257 3.03 20.19 -4.93
N GLU A 258 3.42 20.67 -3.73
CA GLU A 258 3.78 22.09 -3.53
C GLU A 258 5.06 22.46 -4.27
N LEU A 259 6.04 21.55 -4.28
CA LEU A 259 7.31 21.75 -4.99
C LEU A 259 7.11 21.90 -6.51
N GLU A 260 6.15 21.20 -7.08
CA GLU A 260 5.81 21.31 -8.51
C GLU A 260 5.03 22.60 -8.82
N ALA A 261 4.10 22.97 -7.93
CA ALA A 261 3.33 24.19 -8.07
C ALA A 261 4.18 25.46 -7.90
N ASP A 262 5.16 25.45 -6.97
CA ASP A 262 6.07 26.58 -6.74
C ASP A 262 6.93 26.89 -7.97
N VAL A 263 7.35 25.87 -8.73
CA VAL A 263 8.07 26.05 -10.01
C VAL A 263 7.22 26.78 -11.05
N ILE A 264 5.90 26.52 -11.06
CA ILE A 264 4.95 27.17 -11.98
C ILE A 264 4.57 28.57 -11.48
N ALA A 265 4.54 28.77 -10.16
CA ALA A 265 4.16 30.03 -9.54
C ALA A 265 5.26 31.11 -9.60
N ASP A 266 6.53 30.70 -9.67
CA ASP A 266 7.68 31.59 -9.92
C ASP A 266 7.54 32.31 -11.28
N ASP A 267 6.92 31.68 -12.27
CA ASP A 267 6.63 32.29 -13.59
C ASP A 267 5.47 33.32 -13.52
N LEU A 268 4.62 33.25 -12.50
CA LEU A 268 3.46 34.13 -12.31
C LEU A 268 3.63 35.14 -11.16
N GLY A 269 4.74 35.08 -10.42
CA GLY A 269 5.06 36.01 -9.33
C GLY A 269 4.18 35.86 -8.08
N VAL A 270 3.48 34.73 -7.93
CA VAL A 270 2.64 34.42 -6.76
C VAL A 270 3.31 33.30 -5.97
N ILE A 271 4.40 33.61 -5.28
CA ILE A 271 5.03 32.63 -4.39
C ILE A 271 4.10 32.45 -3.18
N GLY A 272 3.37 31.34 -3.17
CA GLY A 272 2.58 30.89 -2.02
C GLY A 272 3.52 30.39 -0.92
N CYS A 273 4.21 31.30 -0.23
CA CYS A 273 5.07 30.92 0.89
C CYS A 273 4.21 30.47 2.08
N PHE A 274 3.95 29.16 2.20
CA PHE A 274 3.45 28.60 3.46
C PHE A 274 4.46 28.89 4.57
N SER A 275 3.99 29.45 5.66
CA SER A 275 4.73 29.59 6.91
C SER A 275 5.13 28.20 7.45
N MET A 276 6.18 28.16 8.27
CA MET A 276 6.59 26.93 8.94
C MET A 276 5.44 26.33 9.79
N GLN A 277 4.58 27.19 10.34
CA GLN A 277 3.44 26.75 11.14
C GLN A 277 2.37 26.06 10.28
N GLU A 278 2.07 26.60 9.09
CA GLU A 278 1.13 25.97 8.14
C GLU A 278 1.67 24.63 7.64
N ARG A 279 2.98 24.52 7.37
CA ARG A 279 3.61 23.23 7.03
C ARG A 279 3.51 22.22 8.17
N LEU A 280 3.70 22.64 9.43
CA LEU A 280 3.52 21.72 10.56
C LEU A 280 2.06 21.24 10.67
N VAL A 281 1.08 22.12 10.45
CA VAL A 281 -0.34 21.75 10.41
C VAL A 281 -0.63 20.78 9.27
N GLY A 282 -0.13 21.07 8.06
CA GLY A 282 -0.30 20.20 6.89
C GLY A 282 0.28 18.81 7.10
N LEU A 283 1.46 18.71 7.73
CA LEU A 283 2.07 17.43 8.07
C LEU A 283 1.28 16.66 9.13
N ASP A 284 0.80 17.35 10.17
CA ASP A 284 -0.06 16.75 11.20
C ASP A 284 -1.36 16.22 10.58
N LEU A 285 -2.00 16.98 9.68
CA LEU A 285 -3.20 16.57 8.96
C LEU A 285 -2.94 15.36 8.05
N HIS A 286 -1.87 15.38 7.26
CA HIS A 286 -1.45 14.26 6.41
C HIS A 286 -1.28 12.97 7.20
N ARG A 287 -0.54 13.03 8.31
CA ARG A 287 -0.33 11.88 9.20
C ARG A 287 -1.60 11.41 9.86
N SER A 288 -2.49 12.31 10.23
CA SER A 288 -3.80 11.95 10.79
C SER A 288 -4.67 11.23 9.77
N ARG A 289 -4.67 11.66 8.50
CA ARG A 289 -5.38 10.94 7.41
C ARG A 289 -4.79 9.55 7.17
N LEU A 290 -3.47 9.41 7.17
CA LEU A 290 -2.79 8.12 7.08
C LEU A 290 -3.12 7.21 8.28
N ALA A 291 -3.15 7.76 9.49
CA ALA A 291 -3.51 7.02 10.70
C ALA A 291 -4.96 6.52 10.64
N LEU A 292 -5.91 7.37 10.23
CA LEU A 292 -7.31 6.97 10.01
C LEU A 292 -7.42 5.83 9.00
N ALA A 293 -6.79 5.99 7.84
CA ALA A 293 -6.78 4.99 6.79
C ALA A 293 -6.12 3.67 7.25
N ALA A 294 -5.08 3.73 8.08
CA ALA A 294 -4.44 2.55 8.65
C ALA A 294 -5.36 1.79 9.60
N CYS A 295 -6.14 2.50 10.42
CA CYS A 295 -7.14 1.91 11.29
C CYS A 295 -8.29 1.27 10.51
N ASP A 296 -8.87 2.02 9.58
CA ASP A 296 -9.99 1.56 8.75
C ASP A 296 -9.61 0.34 7.92
N ALA A 297 -8.34 0.26 7.48
CA ALA A 297 -7.81 -0.89 6.77
C ALA A 297 -7.28 -2.00 7.69
N SER A 298 -7.22 -1.83 9.02
CA SER A 298 -6.57 -2.79 9.94
C SER A 298 -5.16 -3.21 9.47
N LEU A 299 -4.37 -2.22 9.05
CA LEU A 299 -3.12 -2.43 8.32
C LEU A 299 -1.96 -2.93 9.18
N LEU A 300 -1.99 -2.71 10.50
CA LEU A 300 -0.87 -3.04 11.38
C LEU A 300 -0.60 -4.55 11.41
N GLN A 301 -1.63 -5.39 11.42
CA GLN A 301 -1.47 -6.84 11.43
C GLN A 301 -0.69 -7.36 10.20
N PRO A 302 -1.08 -7.08 8.94
CA PRO A 302 -0.34 -7.56 7.78
C PRO A 302 1.07 -6.95 7.67
N LEU A 303 1.28 -5.71 8.13
CA LEU A 303 2.61 -5.11 8.21
C LEU A 303 3.54 -5.89 9.16
N LEU A 304 3.06 -6.17 10.38
CA LEU A 304 3.82 -6.91 11.39
C LEU A 304 4.09 -8.34 10.94
N GLY A 305 3.06 -9.02 10.41
CA GLY A 305 3.18 -10.39 9.91
C GLY A 305 4.20 -10.50 8.77
N HIS A 306 4.20 -9.57 7.82
CA HIS A 306 5.18 -9.56 6.73
C HIS A 306 6.59 -9.21 7.22
N ALA A 307 6.74 -8.19 8.08
CA ALA A 307 8.04 -7.83 8.64
C ALA A 307 8.67 -8.99 9.44
N GLU A 308 7.84 -9.79 10.12
CA GLU A 308 8.30 -11.00 10.82
C GLU A 308 8.78 -12.10 9.87
N ALA A 309 8.03 -12.37 8.80
CA ALA A 309 8.30 -13.44 7.85
C ALA A 309 9.37 -13.10 6.80
N SER A 310 9.69 -11.81 6.62
CA SER A 310 10.60 -11.35 5.58
C SER A 310 12.04 -11.80 5.79
N SER A 311 12.70 -12.21 4.69
CA SER A 311 14.15 -12.44 4.67
C SER A 311 14.96 -11.16 4.92
N GLN A 312 14.35 -9.99 4.76
CA GLN A 312 14.92 -8.66 5.02
C GLN A 312 14.35 -8.05 6.31
N LYS A 313 14.05 -8.89 7.31
CA LYS A 313 13.44 -8.48 8.60
C LYS A 313 14.04 -7.21 9.20
N ALA A 314 15.37 -7.08 9.24
CA ALA A 314 16.03 -5.91 9.82
C ALA A 314 15.66 -4.60 9.10
N GLU A 315 15.63 -4.61 7.76
CA GLU A 315 15.28 -3.43 6.96
C GLU A 315 13.79 -3.10 7.10
N CYS A 316 12.91 -4.11 7.05
CA CYS A 316 11.47 -3.91 7.24
C CYS A 316 11.15 -3.33 8.62
N VAL A 317 11.76 -3.87 9.68
CA VAL A 317 11.55 -3.37 11.05
C VAL A 317 12.11 -1.96 11.21
N LYS A 318 13.27 -1.66 10.59
CA LYS A 318 13.86 -0.31 10.56
C LYS A 318 12.95 0.72 9.88
N ALA A 319 12.21 0.33 8.85
CA ALA A 319 11.23 1.20 8.20
C ALA A 319 9.90 1.30 8.99
N LEU A 320 9.46 0.20 9.60
CA LEU A 320 8.18 0.12 10.29
C LEU A 320 8.11 0.98 11.55
N VAL A 321 9.18 1.02 12.37
CA VAL A 321 9.19 1.81 13.62
C VAL A 321 8.96 3.31 13.38
N PRO A 322 9.71 4.01 12.51
CA PRO A 322 9.47 5.42 12.26
C PRO A 322 8.10 5.66 11.61
N PHE A 323 7.57 4.72 10.82
CA PHE A 323 6.20 4.79 10.30
C PHE A 323 5.17 4.79 11.44
N VAL A 324 5.20 3.80 12.34
CA VAL A 324 4.27 3.72 13.47
C VAL A 324 4.44 4.92 14.41
N ALA A 325 5.69 5.33 14.70
CA ALA A 325 5.96 6.49 15.54
C ALA A 325 5.42 7.79 14.91
N ALA A 326 5.51 7.95 13.58
CA ALA A 326 5.00 9.12 12.90
C ALA A 326 3.47 9.20 12.93
N LEU A 327 2.78 8.06 12.79
CA LEU A 327 1.32 7.99 12.86
C LEU A 327 0.78 8.04 14.30
N ALA A 328 1.58 7.65 15.29
CA ALA A 328 1.23 7.73 16.71
C ALA A 328 1.55 9.10 17.33
N LYS A 329 2.23 9.99 16.61
CA LYS A 329 2.67 11.28 17.13
C LYS A 329 1.46 12.19 17.38
N PRO A 330 1.27 12.72 18.59
CA PRO A 330 0.20 13.67 18.88
C PRO A 330 0.30 14.93 18.02
N VAL A 331 -0.84 15.46 17.61
CA VAL A 331 -0.95 16.73 16.88
C VAL A 331 -0.40 17.87 17.75
N GLN A 332 0.62 18.59 17.25
CA GLN A 332 1.34 19.62 18.03
C GLN A 332 0.91 21.05 17.69
N SER A 333 0.15 21.22 16.62
CA SER A 333 -0.23 22.52 16.07
C SER A 333 -1.32 23.22 16.90
N GLN A 334 -1.34 24.55 16.86
CA GLN A 334 -2.34 25.35 17.57
C GLN A 334 -3.68 25.35 16.82
N ALA A 335 -4.80 25.22 17.53
CA ALA A 335 -6.16 25.15 16.96
C ALA A 335 -6.48 26.26 15.95
N GLY A 336 -5.94 27.47 16.13
CA GLY A 336 -6.17 28.59 15.20
C GLY A 336 -5.58 28.38 13.80
N ALA A 337 -4.44 27.68 13.70
CA ALA A 337 -3.76 27.46 12.42
C ALA A 337 -4.42 26.36 11.56
N TRP A 338 -5.34 25.57 12.14
CA TRP A 338 -6.10 24.55 11.43
C TRP A 338 -7.22 25.13 10.58
N ALA A 339 -7.86 26.21 11.04
CA ALA A 339 -8.99 26.83 10.35
C ALA A 339 -8.60 27.33 8.95
N ASP A 340 -7.42 27.94 8.83
CA ASP A 340 -6.92 28.51 7.57
C ASP A 340 -6.52 27.44 6.54
N VAL A 341 -6.09 26.26 6.99
CA VAL A 341 -5.63 25.15 6.12
C VAL A 341 -6.78 24.25 5.67
N ILE A 342 -7.82 24.07 6.49
CA ILE A 342 -8.95 23.16 6.20
C ILE A 342 -9.94 23.75 5.19
N GLU A 343 -10.06 25.08 5.10
CA GLU A 343 -10.99 25.74 4.17
C GLU A 343 -10.72 25.38 2.69
N VAL A 344 -9.52 24.87 2.39
CA VAL A 344 -9.07 24.42 1.06
C VAL A 344 -9.33 22.91 0.81
N ASN A 345 -9.68 22.12 1.84
CA ASN A 345 -9.52 20.66 1.85
C ASN A 345 -10.78 19.91 2.37
N THR A 346 -11.98 20.28 1.90
CA THR A 346 -13.27 19.94 2.54
C THR A 346 -13.77 18.49 2.45
N ASP A 347 -13.11 17.57 1.73
CA ASP A 347 -13.71 16.25 1.42
C ASP A 347 -13.23 15.07 2.29
N THR A 348 -12.37 15.30 3.30
CA THR A 348 -11.61 14.20 3.94
C THR A 348 -12.10 13.69 5.30
N GLY A 349 -13.30 14.07 5.74
CA GLY A 349 -13.89 13.60 7.02
C GLY A 349 -13.20 14.09 8.30
N ILE A 350 -11.93 14.49 8.24
CA ILE A 350 -11.20 15.20 9.32
C ILE A 350 -11.43 16.69 9.12
N SER A 351 -12.36 17.25 9.90
CA SER A 351 -12.83 18.63 9.73
C SER A 351 -12.13 19.62 10.66
N ASN A 352 -11.44 19.13 11.68
CA ASN A 352 -10.80 19.96 12.70
C ASN A 352 -9.70 19.20 13.47
N GLN A 353 -8.98 19.91 14.34
CA GLN A 353 -7.91 19.36 15.18
C GLN A 353 -8.39 18.28 16.17
N ALA A 354 -9.60 18.40 16.73
CA ALA A 354 -10.10 17.43 17.70
C ALA A 354 -10.40 16.08 17.02
N ASP A 355 -10.91 16.11 15.79
CA ASP A 355 -11.08 14.92 14.95
C ASP A 355 -9.72 14.24 14.72
N ALA A 356 -8.71 15.02 14.33
CA ALA A 356 -7.35 14.52 14.12
C ALA A 356 -6.77 13.88 15.39
N ALA A 357 -6.90 14.54 16.55
CA ALA A 357 -6.43 13.98 17.82
C ALA A 357 -7.15 12.66 18.18
N GLY A 358 -8.47 12.59 17.99
CA GLY A 358 -9.24 11.38 18.24
C GLY A 358 -8.84 10.21 17.34
N VAL A 359 -8.48 10.50 16.08
CA VAL A 359 -7.93 9.50 15.14
C VAL A 359 -6.57 8.98 15.60
N ILE A 360 -5.65 9.87 16.03
CA ILE A 360 -4.34 9.46 16.54
C ILE A 360 -4.50 8.58 17.79
N ASP A 361 -5.40 8.94 18.70
CA ASP A 361 -5.70 8.13 19.89
C ASP A 361 -6.24 6.73 19.51
N ALA A 362 -7.10 6.65 18.49
CA ALA A 362 -7.60 5.38 17.97
C ALA A 362 -6.48 4.52 17.38
N PHE A 363 -5.58 5.12 16.60
CA PHE A 363 -4.41 4.43 16.04
C PHE A 363 -3.46 3.94 17.14
N VAL A 364 -3.18 4.76 18.14
CA VAL A 364 -2.36 4.37 19.30
C VAL A 364 -2.99 3.19 20.05
N ALA A 365 -4.31 3.21 20.23
CA ALA A 365 -5.04 2.11 20.87
C ALA A 365 -4.96 0.81 20.05
N GLU A 366 -5.07 0.89 18.72
CA GLU A 366 -4.87 -0.27 17.84
C GLU A 366 -3.43 -0.79 17.91
N ALA A 367 -2.43 0.08 17.81
CA ALA A 367 -1.03 -0.29 17.91
C ALA A 367 -0.70 -0.95 19.25
N ALA A 368 -1.28 -0.47 20.34
CA ALA A 368 -1.19 -1.10 21.66
C ALA A 368 -1.83 -2.49 21.70
N GLY A 369 -2.85 -2.77 20.88
CA GLY A 369 -3.42 -4.10 20.70
C GLY A 369 -2.44 -5.11 20.08
N TYR A 370 -1.39 -4.64 19.41
CA TYR A 370 -0.32 -5.45 18.82
C TYR A 370 1.03 -5.29 19.54
N ASP A 371 1.03 -4.78 20.77
CA ASP A 371 2.24 -4.44 21.54
C ASP A 371 3.30 -5.56 21.53
N ARG A 372 2.89 -6.79 21.80
CA ARG A 372 3.78 -7.93 21.91
C ARG A 372 4.44 -8.28 20.59
N SER A 373 3.69 -8.27 19.50
CA SER A 373 4.21 -8.56 18.17
C SER A 373 5.17 -7.46 17.73
N LEU A 374 4.74 -6.20 17.83
CA LEU A 374 5.56 -5.03 17.50
C LEU A 374 6.87 -5.01 18.27
N TRP A 375 6.81 -5.12 19.61
CA TRP A 375 8.01 -5.04 20.43
C TRP A 375 8.89 -6.28 20.33
N SER A 376 8.35 -7.47 20.04
CA SER A 376 9.18 -8.64 19.73
C SER A 376 10.00 -8.47 18.46
N LEU A 377 9.45 -7.76 17.45
CA LEU A 377 10.17 -7.44 16.22
C LEU A 377 11.29 -6.43 16.48
N VAL A 378 10.97 -5.35 17.21
CA VAL A 378 11.93 -4.29 17.56
C VAL A 378 13.09 -4.82 18.38
N PHE A 379 12.79 -5.62 19.42
CA PHE A 379 13.82 -6.21 20.29
C PHE A 379 14.51 -7.43 19.69
N GLY A 380 13.92 -8.04 18.65
CA GLY A 380 14.48 -9.17 17.93
C GLY A 380 15.57 -8.81 16.91
N LEU A 381 15.87 -7.52 16.72
CA LEU A 381 16.99 -7.09 15.88
C LEU A 381 18.33 -7.50 16.49
N ALA A 382 19.25 -7.92 15.63
CA ALA A 382 20.61 -8.23 16.05
C ALA A 382 21.31 -6.95 16.53
N PRO A 383 22.18 -7.01 17.55
CA PRO A 383 22.82 -5.80 18.08
C PRO A 383 23.68 -5.04 17.06
N GLU A 384 24.23 -5.73 16.06
CA GLU A 384 24.96 -5.14 14.93
C GLU A 384 24.08 -4.27 14.02
N ASP A 385 22.76 -4.47 14.02
CA ASP A 385 21.81 -3.66 13.27
C ASP A 385 21.38 -2.40 14.03
N VAL A 386 21.75 -2.26 15.30
CA VAL A 386 21.34 -1.17 16.18
C VAL A 386 22.27 0.03 16.04
N GLU A 387 21.82 1.04 15.29
CA GLU A 387 22.50 2.31 15.13
C GLU A 387 21.93 3.41 16.06
N LEU A 388 22.65 4.52 16.23
CA LEU A 388 22.17 5.64 17.07
C LEU A 388 20.81 6.18 16.63
N ARG A 389 20.64 6.32 15.30
CA ARG A 389 19.40 6.78 14.70
C ARG A 389 18.24 5.84 15.04
N TRP A 390 18.48 4.54 14.98
CA TRP A 390 17.50 3.52 15.36
C TRP A 390 17.04 3.67 16.81
N VAL A 391 17.96 3.83 17.76
CA VAL A 391 17.60 4.02 19.18
C VAL A 391 16.75 5.28 19.36
N SER A 392 17.03 6.36 18.63
CA SER A 392 16.21 7.57 18.64
C SER A 392 14.79 7.32 18.12
N GLU A 393 14.64 6.57 17.03
CA GLU A 393 13.34 6.26 16.42
C GLU A 393 12.52 5.32 17.33
N VAL A 394 13.17 4.33 17.94
CA VAL A 394 12.55 3.44 18.93
C VAL A 394 12.14 4.20 20.19
N ALA A 395 12.92 5.17 20.64
CA ALA A 395 12.57 6.03 21.77
C ALA A 395 11.33 6.89 21.48
N GLN A 396 11.18 7.38 20.24
CA GLN A 396 9.97 8.10 19.81
C GLN A 396 8.75 7.17 19.79
N LEU A 397 8.90 5.96 19.27
CA LEU A 397 7.83 4.96 19.32
C LEU A 397 7.41 4.65 20.77
N ALA A 398 8.38 4.38 21.66
CA ALA A 398 8.11 4.06 23.07
C ALA A 398 7.39 5.19 23.81
N ALA A 399 7.60 6.46 23.42
CA ALA A 399 6.89 7.59 24.01
C ALA A 399 5.38 7.62 23.70
N TYR A 400 4.94 6.94 22.64
CA TYR A 400 3.53 6.93 22.21
C TYR A 400 2.88 5.54 22.36
N VAL A 401 3.65 4.47 22.15
CA VAL A 401 3.21 3.07 22.26
C VAL A 401 4.17 2.34 23.21
N PRO A 402 4.01 2.46 24.54
CA PRO A 402 5.00 1.94 25.49
C PRO A 402 5.23 0.42 25.38
N PRO A 403 6.49 -0.06 25.38
CA PRO A 403 6.78 -1.49 25.44
C PRO A 403 6.43 -2.11 26.80
N PRO A 404 6.22 -3.44 26.84
CA PRO A 404 6.26 -4.20 28.08
C PRO A 404 7.57 -3.95 28.86
N ALA A 405 7.46 -3.50 30.12
CA ALA A 405 8.61 -3.00 30.89
C ALA A 405 9.74 -4.03 31.08
N LYS A 406 9.39 -5.31 31.22
CA LYS A 406 10.38 -6.37 31.42
C LYS A 406 11.24 -6.56 30.15
N GLU A 407 10.58 -6.70 29.01
CA GLU A 407 11.19 -6.84 27.69
C GLU A 407 12.03 -5.61 27.34
N ALA A 408 11.52 -4.40 27.63
CA ALA A 408 12.24 -3.15 27.43
C ALA A 408 13.53 -3.07 28.27
N SER A 409 13.48 -3.48 29.54
CA SER A 409 14.67 -3.52 30.41
C SER A 409 15.72 -4.52 29.89
N GLU A 410 15.29 -5.70 29.46
CA GLU A 410 16.18 -6.72 28.88
C GLU A 410 16.83 -6.24 27.57
N ALA A 411 16.04 -5.64 26.68
CA ALA A 411 16.54 -5.07 25.43
C ALA A 411 17.52 -3.92 25.66
N LEU A 412 17.20 -3.00 26.58
CA LEU A 412 18.08 -1.89 26.94
C LEU A 412 19.46 -2.37 27.42
N ARG A 413 19.49 -3.39 28.30
CA ARG A 413 20.75 -4.00 28.76
C ARG A 413 21.55 -4.59 27.60
N SER A 414 20.87 -5.32 26.71
CA SER A 414 21.48 -5.94 25.53
C SER A 414 22.12 -4.89 24.62
N TRP A 415 21.37 -3.83 24.29
CA TRP A 415 21.86 -2.74 23.45
C TRP A 415 23.03 -2.01 24.11
N LEU A 416 22.95 -1.67 25.40
CA LEU A 416 24.05 -1.03 26.13
C LEU A 416 25.31 -1.92 26.16
N GLN A 417 25.15 -3.23 26.34
CA GLN A 417 26.27 -4.18 26.32
C GLN A 417 26.91 -4.25 24.94
N ALA A 418 26.11 -4.29 23.88
CA ALA A 418 26.60 -4.28 22.50
C ALA A 418 27.32 -2.98 22.15
N THR A 419 26.77 -1.82 22.53
CA THR A 419 27.41 -0.52 22.30
C THR A 419 28.78 -0.42 22.99
N ARG A 420 28.94 -1.04 24.18
CA ARG A 420 30.23 -1.11 24.89
C ARG A 420 31.27 -2.00 24.19
N GLN A 421 30.84 -2.94 23.36
CA GLN A 421 31.72 -3.88 22.65
C GLN A 421 32.15 -3.35 21.27
N LEU A 422 31.50 -2.31 20.74
CA LEU A 422 31.87 -1.71 19.47
C LEU A 422 33.27 -1.06 19.55
N PRO A 423 34.19 -1.36 18.61
CA PRO A 423 35.50 -0.73 18.57
C PRO A 423 35.36 0.75 18.18
N GLY A 424 35.51 1.64 19.16
CA GLY A 424 35.36 3.08 18.95
C GLY A 424 35.55 3.90 20.22
N PRO A 425 35.51 5.24 20.13
CA PRO A 425 35.46 6.09 21.31
C PRO A 425 34.22 5.75 22.15
N SER A 426 34.32 5.95 23.47
CA SER A 426 33.22 5.79 24.42
C SER A 426 31.92 6.44 23.90
N PRO A 427 30.74 5.86 24.20
CA PRO A 427 29.45 6.34 23.68
C PRO A 427 29.32 7.85 23.88
N SER A 428 28.98 8.56 22.81
CA SER A 428 28.80 10.02 22.88
C SER A 428 27.60 10.36 23.78
N PRO A 429 27.57 11.57 24.37
CA PRO A 429 26.43 12.01 25.19
C PRO A 429 25.06 11.87 24.52
N SER A 430 25.02 11.93 23.18
CA SER A 430 23.80 11.69 22.40
C SER A 430 23.23 10.27 22.58
N TRP A 431 24.07 9.22 22.57
CA TRP A 431 23.62 7.84 22.81
C TRP A 431 22.93 7.71 24.16
N THR A 432 23.56 8.23 25.21
CA THR A 432 23.00 8.23 26.56
C THR A 432 21.65 8.95 26.60
N ALA A 433 21.52 10.10 25.94
CA ALA A 433 20.25 10.82 25.88
C ALA A 433 19.13 9.99 25.22
N HIS A 434 19.39 9.31 24.10
CA HIS A 434 18.38 8.48 23.44
C HIS A 434 17.97 7.27 24.27
N PHE A 435 18.92 6.59 24.94
CA PHE A 435 18.60 5.50 25.86
C PHE A 435 17.79 5.97 27.06
N VAL A 436 18.06 7.18 27.58
CA VAL A 436 17.25 7.77 28.67
C VAL A 436 15.85 8.09 28.18
N VAL A 437 15.69 8.70 26.99
CA VAL A 437 14.35 8.96 26.42
C VAL A 437 13.59 7.66 26.21
N PHE A 438 14.26 6.62 25.70
CA PHE A 438 13.65 5.28 25.58
C PHE A 438 13.22 4.73 26.94
N ALA A 439 14.09 4.75 27.95
CA ALA A 439 13.77 4.24 29.29
C ALA A 439 12.58 4.98 29.92
N VAL A 440 12.52 6.31 29.76
CA VAL A 440 11.39 7.13 30.22
C VAL A 440 10.11 6.80 29.45
N GLY A 441 10.16 6.71 28.12
CA GLY A 441 9.00 6.33 27.30
C GLY A 441 8.49 4.91 27.62
N ALA A 442 9.41 3.99 27.91
CA ALA A 442 9.10 2.63 28.36
C ALA A 442 8.63 2.53 29.81
N GLY A 443 8.56 3.65 30.55
CA GLY A 443 8.13 3.67 31.95
C GLY A 443 9.06 2.89 32.89
N LEU A 444 10.34 2.76 32.56
CA LEU A 444 11.31 2.06 33.40
C LEU A 444 11.63 2.93 34.62
N GLU A 445 11.29 2.42 35.81
CA GLU A 445 11.63 3.09 37.07
C GLU A 445 13.15 3.11 37.28
N PRO A 446 13.70 4.21 37.83
CA PRO A 446 15.13 4.35 38.11
C PRO A 446 15.63 3.43 39.25
N GLU A 447 14.81 2.53 39.79
CA GLU A 447 15.12 1.74 40.99
C GLU A 447 15.89 0.43 40.73
N SER A 448 16.20 0.09 39.48
CA SER A 448 17.16 -1.01 39.20
C SER A 448 18.59 -0.48 39.27
N ALA A 449 19.52 -1.25 39.86
CA ALA A 449 20.95 -0.90 39.97
C ALA A 449 21.66 -0.68 38.61
N GLU A 450 20.95 -0.80 37.50
CA GLU A 450 21.38 -0.60 36.12
C GLU A 450 21.05 0.81 35.60
N ALA A 451 20.21 1.58 36.30
CA ALA A 451 19.86 2.97 35.97
C ALA A 451 20.85 4.01 36.56
N GLN A 452 21.70 3.60 37.50
CA GLN A 452 22.87 4.37 38.00
C GLN A 452 24.11 4.04 37.17
#